data_AF-A0A2V8USR0-F1
#
_entry.id   AF-A0A2V8USR0-F1
#
_cell.length_a   1.000
_cell.length_b   1.000
_cell.length_c   1.000
_cell.angle_alpha   90.00
_cell.angle_beta   90.00
_cell.angle_gamma   90.00
#
_symmetry.space_group_name_H-M   'P 1'
#
loop_
_entity.id
_entity.type
_entity.pdbx_description
1 polymer ?
#
loop_
_entity_poly.entity_id
_entity_poly.type
_entity_poly.pdbx_seq_one_letter_code
_entity_poly.pdbx_strand_id
1 'polypeptide(L)'
;KHGAIVGQAFLPVHSAIHSTGLTPEAEADIEGLYRWLIARSPLRGAEWFNGMMDAIEFLASHPQRCPLAPETPFFPEEIRQLLYGRA
;
A
#
# COMPACT_ATOMS: atom_id res chain seq x y z
N LYS A 1 -27.60 20.37 -8.94
CA LYS A 1 -27.48 19.71 -10.26
C LYS A 1 -26.15 20.11 -10.87
N HIS A 2 -25.35 19.11 -11.24
CA HIS A 2 -23.96 19.16 -11.71
C HIS A 2 -22.94 19.43 -10.59
N GLY A 3 -21.97 18.56 -10.31
CA GLY A 3 -21.62 17.28 -10.90
C GLY A 3 -20.62 16.59 -9.98
N ALA A 4 -20.84 15.30 -9.73
CA ALA A 4 -19.87 14.44 -9.10
C ALA A 4 -18.70 14.25 -10.06
N ILE A 5 -17.49 14.51 -9.60
CA ILE A 5 -16.31 13.83 -10.12
C ILE A 5 -15.65 13.18 -8.91
N VAL A 6 -16.19 12.01 -8.55
CA VAL A 6 -15.46 11.01 -7.79
C VAL A 6 -14.41 10.49 -8.74
N GLY A 7 -13.16 10.94 -8.58
CA GLY A 7 -12.03 10.49 -9.39
C GLY A 7 -11.72 9.03 -9.09
N GLN A 8 -12.38 8.11 -9.80
CA GLN A 8 -11.86 6.78 -10.04
C GLN A 8 -10.69 6.87 -11.01
N ALA A 9 -9.52 6.41 -10.59
CA ALA A 9 -8.53 5.76 -11.46
C ALA A 9 -7.45 5.07 -10.61
N PHE A 10 -7.80 3.94 -10.00
CA PHE A 10 -6.88 2.90 -9.57
C PHE A 10 -7.65 1.61 -9.92
N LEU A 11 -7.40 0.84 -10.99
CA LEU A 11 -6.18 0.25 -11.54
C LEU A 11 -6.49 -0.35 -12.93
N PRO A 12 -5.51 -0.61 -13.81
CA PRO A 12 -5.61 -1.75 -14.72
C PRO A 12 -5.20 -3.02 -13.96
N VAL A 13 -6.19 -3.81 -13.53
CA VAL A 13 -5.97 -5.20 -13.08
C VAL A 13 -5.55 -6.02 -14.30
N HIS A 14 -4.30 -6.50 -14.32
CA HIS A 14 -3.90 -7.55 -15.22
C HIS A 14 -3.16 -8.66 -14.47
N SER A 15 -3.67 -9.87 -14.69
CA SER A 15 -3.06 -11.17 -14.40
C SER A 15 -3.14 -11.68 -12.97
N ALA A 16 -3.78 -12.86 -12.85
CA ALA A 16 -4.06 -13.61 -11.64
C ALA A 16 -2.88 -13.73 -10.68
N ILE A 17 -3.13 -13.53 -9.38
CA ILE A 17 -2.42 -14.01 -8.18
C ILE A 17 -3.12 -13.34 -6.96
N HIS A 18 -3.22 -14.03 -5.81
CA HIS A 18 -3.99 -13.69 -4.59
C HIS A 18 -4.58 -12.27 -4.48
N SER A 19 -5.90 -12.15 -4.28
CA SER A 19 -6.57 -10.85 -4.07
C SER A 19 -6.05 -10.14 -2.82
N THR A 20 -5.07 -9.25 -2.97
CA THR A 20 -4.67 -8.32 -1.92
C THR A 20 -5.74 -7.25 -1.78
N GLY A 21 -6.61 -7.38 -0.79
CA GLY A 21 -7.53 -6.32 -0.39
C GLY A 21 -6.86 -5.40 0.63
N LEU A 22 -6.97 -4.08 0.44
CA LEU A 22 -6.64 -3.10 1.47
C LEU A 22 -7.87 -2.87 2.35
N THR A 23 -7.66 -2.63 3.64
CA THR A 23 -8.75 -2.15 4.49
C THR A 23 -9.01 -0.66 4.18
N PRO A 24 -10.23 -0.15 4.43
CA PRO A 24 -10.52 1.27 4.24
C PRO A 24 -9.56 2.20 5.01
N GLU A 25 -9.12 1.77 6.19
CA GLU A 25 -8.14 2.50 7.01
C GLU A 25 -6.77 2.57 6.31
N ALA A 26 -6.32 1.44 5.75
CA ALA A 26 -5.05 1.39 5.02
C ALA A 26 -5.09 2.27 3.75
N GLU A 27 -6.22 2.29 3.03
CA GLU A 27 -6.40 3.17 1.87
C GLU A 27 -6.32 4.66 2.27
N ALA A 28 -6.99 5.04 3.36
CA ALA A 28 -6.98 6.40 3.87
C ALA A 28 -5.57 6.83 4.34
N ASP A 29 -4.84 5.94 5.02
CA ASP A 29 -3.47 6.18 5.46
C ASP A 29 -2.51 6.37 4.29
N ILE A 30 -2.61 5.53 3.25
CA ILE A 30 -1.82 5.63 2.01
C ILE A 30 -2.09 6.97 1.32
N GLU A 31 -3.36 7.39 1.20
CA GLU A 31 -3.73 8.68 0.60
C GLU A 31 -3.17 9.86 1.41
N GLY A 32 -3.32 9.82 2.74
CA GLY A 32 -2.81 10.84 3.64
C GLY A 32 -1.28 10.99 3.55
N LEU A 33 -0.56 9.87 3.53
CA LEU A 33 0.88 9.83 3.36
C LEU A 33 1.32 10.39 2.01
N TYR A 34 0.65 10.02 0.91
CA TYR A 34 0.94 10.55 -0.42
C TYR A 34 0.84 12.07 -0.45
N ARG A 35 -0.28 12.62 0.02
CA ARG A 35 -0.50 14.08 0.11
C ARG A 35 0.59 14.77 0.93
N TRP A 36 0.92 14.22 2.10
CA TRP A 36 1.95 14.77 2.99
C TRP A 36 3.33 14.82 2.33
N LEU A 37 3.65 13.78 1.55
CA LEU A 37 4.96 13.55 0.94
C LEU A 37 5.17 14.46 -0.27
N ILE A 38 4.22 14.52 -1.19
CA ILE A 38 4.32 15.37 -2.39
C ILE A 38 4.29 16.86 -2.04
N ALA A 39 3.62 17.24 -0.95
CA ALA A 39 3.62 18.63 -0.47
C ALA A 39 5.02 19.10 -0.04
N ARG A 40 5.91 18.18 0.36
CA ARG A 40 7.28 18.47 0.83
C ARG A 40 8.33 18.21 -0.22
N SER A 41 8.15 17.17 -1.02
CA SER A 41 9.07 16.81 -2.09
C SER A 41 8.27 16.20 -3.24
N PRO A 42 7.80 17.00 -4.20
CA PRO A 42 6.90 16.51 -5.24
C PRO A 42 7.49 15.35 -6.04
N LEU A 43 8.73 15.49 -6.51
CA LEU A 43 9.38 14.49 -7.36
C LEU A 43 9.82 13.26 -6.55
N ARG A 44 10.67 13.45 -5.53
CA ARG A 44 11.17 12.33 -4.72
C ARG A 44 10.06 11.64 -3.92
N GLY A 45 9.03 12.40 -3.56
CA GLY A 45 7.86 11.89 -2.88
C GLY A 45 7.05 10.96 -3.76
N ALA A 46 6.77 11.38 -5.00
CA ALA A 46 6.12 10.50 -5.96
C ALA A 46 6.94 9.23 -6.24
N GLU A 47 8.26 9.37 -6.42
CA GLU A 47 9.16 8.21 -6.62
C GLU A 47 9.13 7.24 -5.43
N TRP A 48 9.23 7.76 -4.21
CA TRP A 48 9.20 6.92 -3.01
C TRP A 48 7.85 6.22 -2.82
N PHE A 49 6.75 6.92 -3.10
CA PHE A 49 5.39 6.38 -3.03
C PHE A 49 5.19 5.26 -4.06
N ASN A 50 5.60 5.48 -5.32
CA ASN A 50 5.49 4.46 -6.35
C ASN A 50 6.26 3.19 -5.95
N GLY A 51 7.48 3.33 -5.44
CA GLY A 51 8.23 2.16 -4.96
C GLY A 51 7.56 1.42 -3.78
N MET A 52 6.80 2.14 -2.92
CA MET A 52 6.04 1.50 -1.84
C MET A 52 4.90 0.67 -2.42
N MET A 53 4.16 1.23 -3.39
CA MET A 53 3.06 0.55 -4.06
C MET A 53 3.56 -0.68 -4.83
N ASP A 54 4.70 -0.58 -5.52
CA ASP A 54 5.34 -1.72 -6.18
C ASP A 54 5.71 -2.83 -5.17
N ALA A 55 6.19 -2.44 -3.99
CA ALA A 55 6.53 -3.40 -2.93
C ALA A 55 5.29 -4.10 -2.35
N ILE A 56 4.16 -3.39 -2.23
CA ILE A 56 2.86 -3.94 -1.82
C ILE A 56 2.32 -4.88 -2.89
N GLU A 57 2.34 -4.48 -4.16
CA GLU A 57 1.88 -5.32 -5.28
C GLU A 57 2.68 -6.62 -5.38
N PHE A 58 3.99 -6.56 -5.13
CA PHE A 58 4.84 -7.75 -5.09
C PHE A 58 4.41 -8.76 -4.01
N LEU A 59 3.72 -8.34 -2.95
CA LEU A 59 3.20 -9.25 -1.93
C LEU A 59 2.14 -10.19 -2.46
N ALA A 60 1.39 -9.81 -3.50
CA ALA A 60 0.39 -10.68 -4.10
C ALA A 60 1.03 -12.01 -4.51
N SER A 61 2.23 -11.95 -5.11
CA SER A 61 2.97 -13.11 -5.62
C SER A 61 3.94 -13.74 -4.62
N HIS A 62 4.43 -12.98 -3.64
CA HIS A 62 5.48 -13.44 -2.72
C HIS A 62 5.21 -13.06 -1.24
N PRO A 63 4.06 -13.43 -0.66
CA PRO A 63 3.69 -12.98 0.70
C PRO A 63 4.64 -13.51 1.79
N GLN A 64 5.24 -14.68 1.57
CA GLN A 64 6.12 -15.36 2.53
C GLN A 64 7.49 -14.69 2.70
N ARG A 65 7.86 -13.73 1.84
CA ARG A 65 9.13 -12.98 1.94
C ARG A 65 9.17 -12.03 3.14
N CYS A 66 8.00 -11.62 3.62
CA CYS A 66 7.87 -10.71 4.75
C CYS A 66 8.08 -11.49 6.04
N PRO A 67 8.95 -11.02 6.95
CA PRO A 67 9.10 -11.64 8.26
C PRO A 67 7.79 -11.55 9.06
N LEU A 68 7.67 -12.43 10.05
CA LEU A 68 6.61 -12.32 11.06
C LEU A 68 6.70 -10.96 11.76
N ALA A 69 5.54 -10.39 12.05
CA ALA A 69 5.46 -9.18 12.86
C ALA A 69 5.82 -9.51 14.33
N PRO A 70 6.44 -8.59 15.08
CA PRO A 70 6.61 -8.72 16.52
C PRO A 70 5.29 -8.99 17.23
N GLU A 71 4.18 -8.53 16.64
CA GLU A 71 2.84 -8.67 17.15
C GLU A 71 2.23 -10.07 16.92
N THR A 72 2.79 -10.91 16.04
CA THR A 72 2.25 -12.25 15.73
C THR A 72 1.88 -13.08 16.97
N PRO A 73 2.67 -13.11 18.07
CA PRO A 73 2.31 -13.88 19.27
C PRO A 73 1.03 -13.42 19.97
N PHE A 74 0.50 -12.23 19.66
CA PHE A 74 -0.72 -11.67 20.26
C PHE A 74 -1.98 -11.97 19.45
N PHE A 75 -1.87 -12.61 18.29
CA PHE A 75 -2.99 -12.91 17.40
C PHE A 75 -3.07 -14.41 17.10
N PRO A 76 -4.28 -14.96 16.91
CA PRO A 76 -4.43 -16.35 16.52
C PRO A 76 -3.97 -16.61 15.07
N GLU A 77 -3.96 -15.59 14.22
CA GLU A 77 -3.45 -15.64 12.86
C GLU A 77 -1.99 -15.21 12.75
N GLU A 78 -1.32 -15.72 11.72
CA GLU A 78 0.02 -15.28 11.36
C GLU A 78 -0.01 -13.87 10.75
N ILE A 79 0.54 -12.89 11.45
CA ILE A 79 0.74 -11.54 10.94
C ILE A 79 2.16 -11.38 10.39
N ARG A 80 2.28 -10.79 9.20
CA ARG A 80 3.56 -10.45 8.56
C ARG A 80 3.67 -8.96 8.31
N GLN A 81 4.89 -8.44 8.30
CA GLN A 81 5.16 -7.02 8.07
C GLN A 81 6.12 -6.80 6.89
N LEU A 82 5.79 -5.83 6.05
CA LEU A 82 6.69 -5.29 5.04
C LEU A 82 7.29 -3.99 5.58
N LEU A 83 8.58 -4.00 5.89
CA LEU A 83 9.30 -2.77 6.25
C LEU A 83 9.78 -2.08 4.97
N TYR A 84 9.30 -0.87 4.72
CA TYR A 84 9.63 -0.08 3.53
C TYR A 84 10.11 1.32 3.91
N GLY A 85 11.17 1.80 3.26
CA GLY A 85 11.82 3.07 3.57
C GLY A 85 13.14 2.88 4.28
N ARG A 86 13.57 3.89 5.04
CA ARG A 86 14.88 3.85 5.71
C ARG A 86 14.78 3.07 7.02
N ALA A 87 15.69 2.10 7.18
CA ALA A 87 16.04 1.47 8.44
C ALA A 87 16.93 2.37 9.30
#